data_AF-A0A8T4MXT2-F1
#
_entry.id   AF-A0A8T4MXT2-F1
#
_cell.length_a   1.000
_cell.length_b   1.000
_cell.length_c   1.000
_cell.angle_alpha   90.00
_cell.angle_beta   90.00
_cell.angle_gamma   90.00
#
_symmetry.space_group_name_H-M   'P 1'
#
loop_
_entity.id
_entity.type
_entity.pdbx_description
1 polymer ?
#
loop_
_entity_poly.entity_id
_entity_poly.type
_entity_poly.pdbx_seq_one_letter_code
_entity_poly.pdbx_strand_id
1 'polypeptide(L)' 'MGTKLPAAMTRLFRNMFVCKNCGQKMRSESLKVISKSITCRRCRKHNFRTVSLKKNK' A
#
# COMPACT_ATOMS: atom_id res chain seq x y z
N MET A 1 19.25 -16.53 -13.68
CA MET A 1 19.15 -15.53 -12.59
C MET A 1 18.10 -14.51 -12.98
N GLY A 2 16.92 -14.54 -12.33
CA GLY A 2 15.80 -13.66 -12.68
C GLY A 2 16.15 -12.20 -12.41
N THR A 3 16.34 -11.43 -13.48
CA THR A 3 16.63 -10.00 -13.44
C THR A 3 15.48 -9.29 -12.73
N LYS A 4 15.76 -8.70 -11.58
CA LYS A 4 14.80 -7.89 -10.83
C LYS A 4 14.42 -6.69 -11.68
N LEU A 5 13.35 -6.82 -12.47
CA LEU A 5 12.83 -5.75 -13.32
C LEU A 5 12.32 -4.62 -12.41
N PRO A 6 12.95 -3.43 -12.39
CA PRO A 6 12.52 -2.32 -11.54
C PRO A 6 11.07 -1.91 -11.84
N ALA A 7 10.66 -2.02 -13.10
CA ALA A 7 9.28 -1.79 -13.54
C ALA A 7 8.25 -2.76 -12.89
N ALA A 8 8.64 -4.00 -12.62
CA ALA A 8 7.77 -4.98 -11.97
C ALA A 8 7.58 -4.64 -10.49
N MET A 9 8.62 -4.17 -9.80
CA MET A 9 8.48 -3.68 -8.42
C MET A 9 7.59 -2.45 -8.34
N THR A 10 7.74 -1.49 -9.27
CA THR A 10 6.86 -0.32 -9.32
C THR A 10 5.40 -0.75 -9.47
N ARG A 11 5.07 -1.71 -10.35
CA ARG A 11 3.69 -2.23 -10.48
C ARG A 11 3.16 -2.92 -9.23
N LEU A 12 4.00 -3.65 -8.50
CA LEU A 12 3.58 -4.43 -7.33
C LEU A 12 3.30 -3.55 -6.10
N PHE A 13 4.08 -2.49 -5.90
CA PHE A 13 4.03 -1.67 -4.68
C PHE A 13 3.40 -0.29 -4.87
N ARG A 14 3.30 0.22 -6.10
CA ARG A 14 2.66 1.52 -6.37
C ARG A 14 1.21 1.48 -5.94
N ASN A 15 0.82 2.48 -5.14
CA ASN A 15 -0.54 2.67 -4.66
C ASN A 15 -1.05 1.55 -3.74
N MET A 16 -0.19 0.70 -3.17
CA MET A 16 -0.61 -0.34 -2.23
C MET A 16 -0.44 0.10 -0.77
N PHE A 17 -1.52 0.01 -0.02
CA PHE A 17 -1.63 0.40 1.38
C PHE A 17 -2.13 -0.75 2.23
N VAL A 18 -1.68 -0.80 3.48
CA VAL A 18 -2.11 -1.79 4.47
C VAL A 18 -2.87 -1.07 5.57
N CYS A 19 -4.05 -1.55 5.93
CA CYS A 19 -4.77 -1.02 7.09
C CYS A 19 -3.99 -1.33 8.37
N LYS A 20 -3.78 -0.33 9.24
CA LYS A 20 -3.11 -0.53 10.54
C LYS A 20 -3.94 -1.35 11.53
N ASN A 21 -5.27 -1.38 11.36
CA ASN A 21 -6.17 -2.02 12.31
C ASN A 21 -6.40 -3.50 12.01
N CYS A 22 -6.59 -3.86 10.73
CA CYS A 22 -6.91 -5.23 10.32
C CYS A 22 -5.86 -5.85 9.39
N GLY A 23 -4.79 -5.12 9.05
CA GLY A 23 -3.73 -5.62 8.16
C GLY A 23 -4.14 -5.76 6.69
N GLN A 24 -5.37 -5.39 6.31
CA GLN A 24 -5.85 -5.58 4.95
C GLN A 24 -5.08 -4.71 3.95
N LYS A 25 -4.58 -5.37 2.90
CA LYS A 25 -3.95 -4.72 1.74
C LYS A 25 -5.03 -4.18 0.80
N MET A 26 -4.90 -2.93 0.40
CA MET A 26 -5.79 -2.26 -0.54
C MET A 26 -4.97 -1.42 -1.50
N ARG A 27 -5.38 -1.38 -2.77
CA ARG A 27 -4.84 -0.44 -3.74
C ARG A 27 -5.71 0.82 -3.76
N SER A 28 -5.07 1.97 -3.62
CA SER A 28 -5.73 3.28 -3.62
C SER A 28 -4.75 4.37 -3.99
N GLU A 29 -5.26 5.50 -4.47
CA GLU A 29 -4.45 6.71 -4.65
C GLU A 29 -3.96 7.23 -3.30
N SER A 30 -2.70 7.64 -3.27
CA SER A 30 -2.04 8.21 -2.08
C SER A 30 -2.77 9.43 -1.55
N LEU A 31 -3.24 10.32 -2.45
CA LEU A 31 -4.00 11.51 -2.10
C LEU A 31 -5.31 11.17 -1.35
N LYS A 32 -6.00 10.10 -1.76
CA LYS A 32 -7.22 9.61 -1.09
C LYS A 32 -6.92 9.05 0.30
N VAL A 33 -5.76 8.44 0.49
CA VAL A 33 -5.30 7.94 1.79
C VAL A 33 -4.93 9.10 2.72
N ILE A 34 -4.21 10.11 2.21
CA ILE A 34 -3.82 11.31 2.96
C ILE A 34 -5.05 12.13 3.35
N SER A 35 -5.98 12.33 2.42
CA SER A 35 -7.26 13.02 2.66
C SER A 35 -8.25 12.20 3.50
N LYS A 36 -7.88 10.99 3.95
CA LYS A 36 -8.76 10.05 4.68
C LYS A 36 -10.11 9.77 3.97
N SER A 37 -10.15 9.94 2.65
CA SER A 37 -11.36 9.73 1.83
C SER A 37 -11.61 8.26 1.53
N ILE A 38 -10.67 7.37 1.88
CA ILE A 38 -10.81 5.93 1.72
C ILE A 38 -11.09 5.24 3.05
N THR A 39 -12.07 4.35 3.02
CA THR A 39 -12.45 3.45 4.11
C THR A 39 -11.86 2.06 3.90
N CYS A 40 -11.38 1.45 4.98
CA CYS A 40 -10.97 0.05 4.93
C CYS A 40 -12.20 -0.84 4.68
N ARG A 41 -12.14 -1.71 3.66
CA ARG A 41 -13.27 -2.57 3.28
C ARG A 41 -13.70 -3.58 4.36
N ARG A 42 -12.87 -3.86 5.37
CA ARG A 42 -13.17 -4.84 6.43
C ARG A 42 -13.48 -4.21 7.77
N CYS A 43 -12.65 -3.26 8.23
CA CYS A 43 -12.85 -2.62 9.54
C CYS A 43 -13.40 -1.18 9.47
N ARG A 44 -13.63 -0.64 8.27
CA ARG A 44 -14.15 0.72 8.01
C ARG A 44 -13.32 1.88 8.59
N LYS A 45 -12.15 1.61 9.18
CA LYS A 45 -11.21 2.64 9.66
C LYS A 45 -10.46 3.28 8.48
N HIS A 46 -10.00 4.52 8.67
CA HIS A 46 -9.23 5.29 7.66
C HIS A 46 -7.71 5.25 7.91
N ASN A 47 -7.26 4.39 8.83
CA ASN A 47 -5.86 4.36 9.25
C ASN A 47 -5.08 3.34 8.41
N PHE A 48 -4.33 3.83 7.43
CA PHE A 48 -3.51 3.02 6.54
C PHE A 48 -2.02 3.34 6.69
N ARG A 49 -1.17 2.38 6.31
CA ARG A 49 0.28 2.51 6.15
C ARG A 49 0.66 2.16 4.72
N THR A 50 1.69 2.81 4.18
CA THR A 50 2.26 2.44 2.88
C THR A 50 2.93 1.07 2.96
N VAL A 51 2.84 0.29 1.88
CA VAL A 51 3.67 -0.91 1.76
C VAL A 51 5.05 -0.46 1.32
N SER A 52 5.96 -0.31 2.28
CA SER A 52 7.36 -0.01 1.95
C SER A 52 8.06 -1.29 1.51
N LEU A 53 8.77 -1.23 0.38
CA LEU A 53 9.89 -2.14 0.14
C LEU A 53 10.86 -1.92 1.30
N LYS A 54 11.06 -2.93 2.15
CA LYS A 54 12.16 -2.91 3.13
C LYS A 54 13.43 -2.62 2.32
N LYS A 55 13.98 -1.40 2.39
CA LYS A 55 15.36 -1.14 2.00
C LYS A 55 16.19 -1.92 3.02
N ASN A 56 16.50 -3.17 2.73
CA ASN A 56 17.63 -3.81 3.38
C ASN A 56 18.85 -3.07 2.83
N LYS A 57 19.41 -2.24 3.74
CA LYS A 57 20.73 -1.61 3.79
C LYS A 57 21.53 -1.55 2.49
#